data_AF-A0A5M6CNM2-F1
#
_entry.id   AF-A0A5M6CNM2-F1
#
_cell.length_a   1.000
_cell.length_b   1.000
_cell.length_c   1.000
_cell.angle_alpha   90.00
_cell.angle_beta   90.00
_cell.angle_gamma   90.00
#
_symmetry.space_group_name_H-M   'P 1'
#
loop_
_entity.id
_entity.type
_entity.pdbx_description
1 polymer ?
#
loop_
_entity_poly.entity_id
_entity_poly.type
_entity_poly.pdbx_seq_one_letter_code
_entity_poly.pdbx_strand_id
1 'polypeptide(L)'
;MSFKKIPLILKILGLLPIIAVIIKIYTSIDNESENAKRFYNQSFSAIVSSNSYEGRSIEFHLNNGLKVYFWPSSSLDEKIAIGDSIKKEDSTYLYFVYRKENDNKYKYLSSYDFKKIE
;
A
#
# COMPACT_ATOMS: atom_id res chain seq x y z
N MET A 1 -46.21 -10.40 -23.60
CA MET A 1 -45.13 -11.03 -22.80
C MET A 1 -45.40 -10.70 -21.33
N SER A 2 -45.84 -11.67 -20.53
CA SER A 2 -46.15 -11.45 -19.10
C SER A 2 -44.88 -11.59 -18.29
N PHE A 3 -44.38 -10.48 -17.72
CA PHE A 3 -43.24 -10.53 -16.81
C PHE A 3 -43.66 -11.21 -15.51
N LYS A 4 -43.24 -12.47 -15.33
CA LYS A 4 -43.40 -13.18 -14.05
C LYS A 4 -42.75 -12.34 -12.95
N LYS A 5 -43.51 -12.01 -11.91
CA LYS A 5 -43.00 -11.27 -10.75
C LYS A 5 -41.87 -12.08 -10.11
N ILE A 6 -40.66 -11.53 -10.12
CA ILE A 6 -39.51 -12.13 -9.47
C ILE A 6 -39.77 -12.13 -7.94
N PRO A 7 -39.65 -13.28 -7.26
CA PRO A 7 -39.85 -13.37 -5.82
C PRO A 7 -38.84 -12.48 -5.08
N LEU A 8 -39.28 -11.87 -3.97
CA LEU A 8 -38.53 -10.87 -3.22
C LEU A 8 -37.12 -11.36 -2.81
N ILE A 9 -36.99 -12.65 -2.47
CA ILE A 9 -35.72 -13.30 -2.12
C ILE A 9 -34.69 -13.19 -3.26
N LEU A 10 -35.07 -13.43 -4.51
CA LEU A 10 -34.15 -13.33 -5.65
C LEU A 10 -33.71 -11.89 -5.91
N LYS A 11 -34.55 -10.89 -5.58
CA LYS A 11 -34.16 -9.47 -5.65
C LYS A 11 -33.13 -9.11 -4.58
N ILE A 12 -33.27 -9.65 -3.37
CA ILE A 12 -32.32 -9.44 -2.26
C ILE A 12 -30.99 -10.13 -2.55
N LEU A 13 -31.01 -11.37 -3.05
CA LEU A 13 -29.80 -12.08 -3.48
C LEU A 13 -29.06 -11.34 -4.60
N GLY A 14 -29.80 -10.70 -5.52
CA GLY A 14 -29.21 -9.86 -6.56
C GLY A 14 -28.48 -8.61 -6.05
N LEU A 15 -28.76 -8.14 -4.83
CA LEU A 15 -28.08 -7.00 -4.21
C LEU A 15 -26.81 -7.37 -3.45
N LEU A 16 -26.62 -8.65 -3.07
CA LEU A 16 -25.42 -9.12 -2.38
C LEU A 16 -24.09 -8.72 -3.06
N PRO A 17 -23.90 -8.87 -4.39
CA PRO A 17 -22.65 -8.45 -5.02
C PRO A 17 -22.41 -6.94 -4.89
N ILE A 18 -23.45 -6.11 -4.95
CA ILE A 18 -23.34 -4.66 -4.80
C ILE A 18 -22.93 -4.31 -3.36
N ILE A 19 -23.55 -4.95 -2.36
CA ILE A 19 -23.21 -4.77 -0.96
C ILE A 19 -21.75 -5.18 -0.70
N ALA A 20 -21.30 -6.30 -1.26
CA ALA A 20 -19.92 -6.77 -1.12
C ALA A 20 -18.90 -5.76 -1.71
N VAL A 21 -19.20 -5.17 -2.88
CA VAL A 21 -18.37 -4.13 -3.48
C VAL A 21 -18.32 -2.88 -2.60
N ILE A 22 -19.46 -2.44 -2.06
CA ILE A 22 -19.53 -1.28 -1.16
C ILE A 22 -18.67 -1.52 0.08
N ILE A 23 -18.82 -2.68 0.74
CA ILE A 23 -18.02 -3.04 1.91
C ILE A 23 -16.53 -2.99 1.59
N LYS A 24 -16.11 -3.61 0.48
CA LYS A 24 -14.70 -3.61 0.05
C LYS A 24 -14.15 -2.19 -0.12
N ILE A 25 -14.91 -1.29 -0.76
CA ILE A 25 -14.51 0.10 -0.95
C ILE A 25 -14.33 0.80 0.40
N TYR A 26 -15.31 0.70 1.31
CA TYR A 26 -15.22 1.32 2.64
C TYR A 26 -14.01 0.80 3.42
N THR A 27 -13.78 -0.51 3.43
CA THR A 27 -12.62 -1.10 4.12
C THR A 27 -11.29 -0.65 3.52
N SER A 28 -11.21 -0.43 2.19
CA SER A 28 -9.99 0.05 1.55
C SER A 28 -9.65 1.47 1.99
N ILE A 29 -10.65 2.35 1.97
CA ILE A 29 -10.49 3.77 2.37
C ILE A 29 -10.05 3.88 3.84
N ASP A 30 -10.67 3.10 4.72
CA ASP A 30 -10.34 3.12 6.15
C ASP A 30 -8.92 2.61 6.41
N ASN A 31 -8.55 1.49 5.78
CA ASN A 31 -7.21 0.92 5.87
C ASN A 31 -6.13 1.86 5.32
N GLU A 32 -6.40 2.56 4.21
CA GLU A 32 -5.48 3.56 3.65
C GLU A 32 -5.30 4.75 4.61
N SER A 33 -6.39 5.22 5.22
CA SER A 33 -6.35 6.29 6.22
C SER A 33 -5.56 5.87 7.46
N GLU A 34 -5.79 4.66 7.95
CA GLU A 34 -5.06 4.12 9.09
C GLU A 34 -3.58 3.95 8.76
N ASN A 35 -3.26 3.41 7.58
CA ASN A 35 -1.88 3.25 7.11
C ASN A 35 -1.18 4.62 7.05
N ALA A 36 -1.81 5.64 6.46
CA ALA A 36 -1.24 6.98 6.37
C ALA A 36 -1.01 7.61 7.74
N LYS A 37 -1.95 7.46 8.69
CA LYS A 37 -1.82 7.94 10.07
C LYS A 37 -0.69 7.23 10.80
N ARG A 38 -0.64 5.89 10.72
CA ARG A 38 0.39 5.08 11.37
C ARG A 38 1.76 5.36 10.76
N PHE A 39 1.83 5.43 9.43
CA PHE A 39 3.04 5.82 8.72
C PHE A 39 3.53 7.16 9.25
N TYR A 40 2.72 8.23 9.24
CA TYR A 40 3.13 9.55 9.70
C TYR A 40 3.57 9.57 11.18
N ASN A 41 2.78 8.98 12.08
CA ASN A 41 2.99 9.11 13.52
C ASN A 41 4.07 8.19 14.10
N GLN A 42 4.38 7.07 13.45
CA GLN A 42 5.29 6.06 14.01
C GLN A 42 6.70 6.20 13.44
N SER A 43 7.70 6.17 14.32
CA SER A 43 9.07 5.84 13.94
C SER A 43 9.20 4.32 13.78
N PHE A 44 9.85 3.85 12.73
CA PHE A 44 10.07 2.42 12.55
C PHE A 44 11.31 2.10 11.72
N SER A 45 11.77 0.86 11.85
CA SER A 45 12.68 0.21 10.92
C SER A 45 12.04 -1.10 10.48
N ALA A 46 11.80 -1.27 9.19
CA ALA A 46 11.07 -2.42 8.65
C ALA A 46 11.73 -2.91 7.35
N ILE A 47 11.46 -4.15 6.98
CA ILE A 47 11.95 -4.75 5.74
C ILE A 47 10.81 -4.84 4.73
N VAL A 48 11.11 -4.52 3.48
CA VAL A 48 10.19 -4.75 2.35
C VAL A 48 10.02 -6.25 2.16
N SER A 49 8.85 -6.78 2.51
CA SER A 49 8.55 -8.21 2.45
C SER A 49 7.98 -8.65 1.11
N SER A 50 7.19 -7.80 0.47
CA SER A 50 6.57 -8.09 -0.83
C SER A 50 6.16 -6.80 -1.53
N ASN A 51 5.74 -6.91 -2.78
CA ASN A 51 5.12 -5.82 -3.51
C ASN A 51 3.93 -6.31 -4.35
N SER A 52 3.04 -5.39 -4.68
CA SER A 52 1.94 -5.58 -5.62
C SER A 52 1.89 -4.39 -6.57
N TYR A 53 1.42 -4.65 -7.78
CA TYR A 53 1.23 -3.61 -8.79
C TYR A 53 -0.24 -3.20 -8.83
N GLU A 54 -0.53 -1.98 -8.38
CA GLU A 54 -1.87 -1.43 -8.30
C GLU A 54 -1.98 -0.27 -9.29
N GLY A 55 -2.39 -0.60 -10.53
CA GLY A 55 -2.65 0.37 -11.60
C GLY A 55 -1.40 1.10 -12.11
N ARG A 56 -1.10 2.28 -11.55
CA ARG A 56 0.06 3.10 -11.90
C ARG A 56 1.09 3.19 -10.77
N SER A 57 0.85 2.53 -9.65
CA SER A 57 1.72 2.55 -8.49
C SER A 57 2.15 1.15 -8.10
N ILE A 58 3.34 1.06 -7.51
CA ILE A 58 3.82 -0.14 -6.85
C ILE A 58 3.55 0.03 -5.35
N GLU A 59 2.77 -0.87 -4.78
CA GLU A 59 2.54 -0.96 -3.34
C GLU A 59 3.62 -1.89 -2.75
N PHE A 60 4.46 -1.37 -1.87
CA PHE A 60 5.46 -2.15 -1.13
C PHE A 60 4.94 -2.44 0.26
N HIS A 61 4.87 -3.74 0.60
CA HIS A 61 4.46 -4.21 1.91
C HIS A 61 5.68 -4.34 2.81
N LEU A 62 5.58 -3.77 4.00
CA LEU A 62 6.60 -3.89 5.04
C LEU A 62 6.23 -5.00 6.02
N ASN A 63 7.24 -5.66 6.59
CA ASN A 63 7.05 -6.75 7.54
C ASN A 63 6.37 -6.32 8.86
N ASN A 64 6.25 -5.01 9.13
CA ASN A 64 5.49 -4.45 10.25
C ASN A 64 4.00 -4.16 9.89
N GLY A 65 3.56 -4.57 8.71
CA GLY A 65 2.18 -4.41 8.22
C GLY A 65 1.88 -3.03 7.62
N LEU A 66 2.84 -2.11 7.58
CA LEU A 66 2.69 -0.84 6.87
C LEU A 66 2.92 -1.01 5.37
N LYS A 67 2.39 -0.06 4.61
CA LYS A 67 2.49 -0.02 3.17
C LYS A 67 3.08 1.30 2.70
N VAL A 68 3.95 1.23 1.69
CA VAL A 68 4.54 2.41 1.05
C VAL A 68 4.21 2.37 -0.43
N TYR A 69 3.65 3.46 -0.96
CA TYR A 69 3.29 3.57 -2.37
C TYR A 69 4.39 4.28 -3.11
N PHE A 70 4.82 3.69 -4.22
CA PHE A 70 5.82 4.27 -5.10
C PHE A 70 5.21 4.47 -6.49
N TRP A 71 5.25 5.69 -6.99
CA TRP A 71 4.97 5.94 -8.40
C TRP A 71 6.24 5.59 -9.20
N PRO A 72 6.16 4.73 -10.23
CA PRO A 72 7.29 4.45 -11.09
C PRO A 72 7.59 5.72 -11.90
N SER A 73 8.42 6.62 -11.37
CA SER A 73 9.06 7.65 -12.16
C SER A 73 10.08 6.99 -13.12
N SER A 74 10.43 7.73 -14.17
CA SER A 74 11.19 7.25 -15.34
C SER A 74 12.64 6.85 -15.08
N SER A 75 13.17 7.03 -13.87
CA SER A 75 14.49 6.54 -13.48
C SER A 75 14.39 5.11 -12.90
N LEU A 76 14.79 4.13 -13.70
CA LEU A 76 14.74 2.70 -13.37
C LEU A 76 15.73 2.28 -12.26
N ASP A 77 16.72 3.11 -11.93
CA ASP A 77 17.93 2.67 -11.22
C ASP A 77 17.85 2.75 -9.68
N GLU A 78 16.88 3.47 -9.10
CA GLU A 78 16.78 3.66 -7.63
C GLU A 78 15.53 3.02 -6.99
N LYS A 79 14.90 2.06 -7.68
CA LYS A 79 13.63 1.48 -7.18
C LYS A 79 13.85 0.65 -5.91
N ILE A 80 12.94 0.85 -4.94
CA ILE A 80 12.79 -0.01 -3.75
C ILE A 80 12.63 -1.46 -4.21
N ALA A 81 13.30 -2.39 -3.53
CA ALA A 81 13.27 -3.82 -3.81
C ALA A 81 12.89 -4.63 -2.57
N ILE A 82 12.42 -5.85 -2.79
CA ILE A 82 12.17 -6.82 -1.70
C ILE A 82 13.50 -7.08 -0.98
N GLY A 83 13.47 -7.03 0.35
CA GLY A 83 14.64 -7.18 1.21
C GLY A 83 15.33 -5.87 1.61
N ASP A 84 14.99 -4.75 0.98
CA ASP A 84 15.45 -3.43 1.41
C ASP A 84 14.90 -3.10 2.80
N SER A 85 15.70 -2.39 3.59
CA SER A 85 15.28 -1.86 4.89
C SER A 85 14.83 -0.42 4.73
N ILE A 86 13.66 -0.12 5.29
CA ILE A 86 13.11 1.23 5.36
C ILE A 86 13.17 1.70 6.81
N LYS A 87 13.78 2.86 7.02
CA LYS A 87 13.81 3.55 8.31
C LYS A 87 13.08 4.89 8.21
N LYS A 88 12.26 5.17 9.22
CA LYS A 88 11.45 6.38 9.28
C LYS A 88 11.48 6.97 10.69
N GLU A 89 11.57 8.29 10.78
CA GLU A 89 11.39 9.04 12.03
C GLU A 89 9.90 9.29 12.28
N ASP A 90 9.51 9.58 13.52
CA ASP A 90 8.12 9.93 13.84
C ASP A 90 7.74 11.32 13.29
N SER A 91 6.43 11.58 13.19
CA SER A 91 5.86 12.87 12.77
C SER A 91 6.36 13.45 11.44
N THR A 92 6.90 12.60 10.56
CA THR A 92 7.35 12.97 9.20
C THR A 92 6.78 12.03 8.15
N TYR A 93 6.86 12.42 6.88
CA TYR A 93 6.63 11.54 5.72
C TYR A 93 7.93 11.10 5.06
N LEU A 94 9.07 11.58 5.57
CA LEU A 94 10.41 11.23 5.13
C LEU A 94 10.80 9.83 5.61
N TYR A 95 11.27 9.00 4.69
CA TYR A 95 11.83 7.70 4.99
C TYR A 95 13.10 7.46 4.17
N PHE A 96 14.00 6.66 4.74
CA PHE A 96 15.29 6.31 4.17
C PHE A 96 15.29 4.84 3.81
N VAL A 97 15.80 4.53 2.63
CA VAL A 97 15.89 3.17 2.11
C VAL A 97 17.35 2.74 2.15
N TYR A 98 17.57 1.54 2.67
CA TYR A 98 18.88 0.91 2.76
C TYR A 98 18.84 -0.43 2.06
N ARG A 99 19.86 -0.72 1.25
CA ARG A 99 20.00 -1.98 0.53
C ARG A 99 21.12 -2.80 1.13
N LYS A 100 20.89 -4.10 1.27
CA LYS A 100 21.91 -5.04 1.71
C LYS A 100 22.90 -5.27 0.58
N GLU A 101 24.18 -5.05 0.85
CA GLU A 101 25.27 -5.35 -0.08
C GLU A 101 25.92 -6.71 0.20
N ASN A 102 26.87 -7.10 -0.66
CA ASN A 102 27.60 -8.37 -0.60
C ASN A 102 28.36 -8.59 0.73
N ASP A 103 28.68 -7.52 1.45
CA ASP A 103 29.32 -7.55 2.77
C ASP A 103 28.34 -7.80 3.93
N ASN A 104 27.08 -8.14 3.61
CA ASN A 104 25.96 -8.30 4.53
C ASN A 104 25.58 -7.03 5.31
N LYS A 105 26.09 -5.86 4.95
CA LYS A 105 25.73 -4.59 5.58
C LYS A 105 24.68 -3.88 4.75
N TYR A 106 23.77 -3.21 5.44
CA TYR A 106 22.81 -2.30 4.81
C TYR A 106 23.47 -0.96 4.57
N LYS A 107 23.55 -0.55 3.30
CA LYS A 107 24.03 0.78 2.92
C LYS A 107 22.88 1.66 2.48
N TYR A 108 23.01 2.94 2.77
CA TYR A 108 22.04 3.94 2.35
C TYR A 108 21.92 3.95 0.82
N LEU A 109 20.69 3.85 0.33
CA LEU A 109 20.36 3.88 -1.09
C LEU A 109 19.79 5.25 -1.47
N SER A 110 18.65 5.61 -0.88
CA SER A 110 17.93 6.84 -1.21
C SER A 110 16.99 7.27 -0.09
N SER A 111 16.44 8.48 -0.17
CA SER A 111 15.46 9.01 0.77
C SER A 111 14.27 9.57 0.02
N TYR A 112 13.08 9.32 0.54
CA TYR A 112 11.83 9.69 -0.11
C TYR A 112 10.92 10.40 0.88
N ASP A 113 10.17 11.38 0.40
CA ASP A 113 9.14 12.07 1.18
C ASP A 113 7.79 11.81 0.54
N PHE A 114 6.92 11.06 1.24
CA PHE A 114 5.60 10.69 0.73
C PHE A 114 4.72 11.91 0.35
N LYS A 115 4.97 13.09 0.92
CA LYS A 115 4.26 14.33 0.54
C LYS A 115 4.82 15.01 -0.71
N LYS A 116 6.10 14.82 -1.00
CA LYS A 116 6.70 15.25 -2.26
C LYS A 116 6.48 14.12 -3.27
N ILE A 117 5.28 14.10 -3.85
CA ILE A 117 5.05 13.29 -5.04
C ILE A 117 5.93 13.90 -6.14
N GLU A 118 7.09 13.30 -6.38
CA GLU A 118 7.92 13.55 -7.58
C GLU A 118 7.48 12.64 -8.74
#